data_AF-A0A0L8GC91-F1
#
_entry.id   AF-A0A0L8GC91-F1
#
_cell.length_a   1.000
_cell.length_b   1.000
_cell.length_c   1.000
_cell.angle_alpha   90.00
_cell.angle_beta   90.00
_cell.angle_gamma   90.00
#
_symmetry.space_group_name_H-M   'P 1'
#
loop_
_entity.id
_entity.type
_entity.pdbx_description
1 polymer ?
#
loop_
_entity_poly.entity_id
_entity_poly.type
_entity_poly.pdbx_seq_one_letter_code
_entity_poly.pdbx_strand_id
1 'polypeptide(L)' 'ELKNEIQDIRMKGILRDGDDSSRLCARCHSPLGVIFNKGEICPNCHFKMCKNCRVALFSGGWTCIFCFKNM' A
#
# COMPACT_ATOMS: atom_id res chain seq x y z
N GLU A 1 13.44 3.24 28.98
CA GLU A 1 12.07 3.80 28.87
C GLU A 1 11.76 4.31 27.46
N LEU A 2 12.62 5.13 26.84
CA LEU A 2 12.41 5.70 25.48
C LEU A 2 12.23 4.70 24.31
N LYS A 3 12.76 3.47 24.42
CA LYS A 3 12.67 2.45 23.35
C LYS A 3 11.26 1.87 23.19
N ASN A 4 10.51 1.79 24.30
CA ASN A 4 9.19 1.16 24.28
C ASN A 4 8.15 2.09 23.66
N GLU A 5 8.21 3.41 23.93
CA GLU A 5 7.31 4.38 23.31
C GLU A 5 7.51 4.49 21.79
N ILE A 6 8.75 4.41 21.29
CA ILE A 6 9.03 4.41 19.84
C ILE A 6 8.44 3.17 19.16
N GLN A 7 8.47 2.00 19.83
CA GLN A 7 7.85 0.79 19.30
C GLN A 7 6.32 0.90 19.27
N ASP A 8 5.72 1.42 20.33
CA ASP A 8 4.28 1.63 20.44
C ASP A 8 3.78 2.63 19.37
N ILE A 9 4.53 3.71 19.12
CA ILE A 9 4.25 4.70 18.07
C ILE A 9 4.47 4.11 16.66
N ARG A 10 5.53 3.30 16.46
CA ARG A 10 5.78 2.61 15.17
C ARG A 10 4.67 1.60 14.84
N MET A 11 4.16 0.88 15.83
CA MET A 11 3.04 -0.05 15.64
C MET A 11 1.73 0.71 15.38
N LYS A 12 1.44 1.75 16.17
CA LYS A 12 0.25 2.60 15.99
C LYS A 12 0.22 3.35 14.65
N GLY A 13 1.39 3.62 14.05
CA GLY A 13 1.52 4.30 12.77
C GLY A 13 1.47 3.41 11.53
N ILE A 14 1.56 2.07 11.68
CA ILE A 14 1.69 1.17 10.54
C ILE A 14 0.52 0.21 10.41
N LEU A 15 0.00 -0.38 11.49
CA LEU A 15 -1.18 -1.24 11.48
C LEU A 15 -1.76 -1.28 12.91
N ARG A 16 -3.02 -0.86 13.10
CA ARG A 16 -3.71 -1.09 14.37
C ARG A 16 -4.12 -2.57 14.43
N ASP A 17 -4.11 -3.19 15.62
CA ASP A 17 -4.71 -4.52 15.78
C ASP A 17 -6.18 -4.47 15.31
N GLY A 18 -6.48 -5.22 14.24
CA GLY A 18 -7.76 -5.20 13.53
C GLY A 18 -7.74 -4.50 12.15
N ASP A 19 -6.63 -3.91 11.73
CA ASP A 19 -6.48 -3.33 10.40
C ASP A 19 -6.29 -4.46 9.38
N ASP A 20 -7.35 -4.75 8.63
CA ASP A 20 -7.35 -5.74 7.56
C ASP A 20 -6.37 -5.28 6.48
N SER A 21 -5.17 -5.86 6.45
CA SER A 21 -4.11 -5.54 5.47
C SER A 21 -4.60 -5.63 4.02
N SER A 22 -5.68 -6.37 3.75
CA SER A 22 -6.32 -6.41 2.43
C SER A 22 -7.03 -5.10 2.05
N ARG A 23 -7.24 -4.20 3.01
CA ARG A 23 -7.82 -2.86 2.84
C ARG A 23 -6.78 -1.76 2.87
N LEU A 24 -5.49 -2.06 2.83
CA LEU A 24 -4.45 -1.05 2.79
C LEU A 24 -3.68 -1.11 1.47
N CYS A 25 -3.23 0.06 1.01
CA CYS A 25 -2.27 0.13 -0.07
C CYS A 25 -0.91 -0.38 0.42
N ALA A 26 -0.32 -1.40 -0.19
CA ALA A 26 0.97 -1.94 0.25
C ALA A 26 2.19 -1.04 0.00
N ARG A 27 2.01 0.21 -0.47
CA ARG A 27 3.10 1.18 -0.66
C ARG A 27 3.03 2.37 0.28
N CYS A 28 1.85 2.98 0.40
CA CYS A 28 1.67 4.15 1.27
C CYS A 28 0.83 3.85 2.53
N HIS A 29 0.36 2.60 2.69
CA HIS A 29 -0.54 2.16 3.76
C HIS A 29 -1.82 2.99 3.90
N SER A 30 -2.21 3.73 2.85
CA SER A 30 -3.48 4.45 2.84
C SER A 30 -4.64 3.44 2.87
N PRO A 31 -5.69 3.69 3.65
CA PRO A 31 -6.89 2.86 3.61
C PRO A 31 -7.54 2.90 2.23
N LEU A 32 -7.96 1.73 1.79
CA LEU A 32 -8.69 1.47 0.55
C LEU A 32 -10.16 1.33 0.90
N GLY A 33 -11.02 2.03 0.18
CA GLY A 33 -12.45 1.98 0.43
C GLY A 33 -13.09 0.70 -0.10
N VAL A 34 -14.31 0.42 0.35
CA VAL A 34 -15.08 -0.75 -0.14
C VAL A 34 -15.79 -0.44 -1.46
N ILE A 35 -16.15 0.83 -1.70
CA ILE A 35 -16.89 1.30 -2.87
C ILE A 35 -15.97 2.12 -3.78
N PHE A 36 -15.35 3.17 -3.23
CA PHE A 36 -14.41 4.04 -3.92
C PHE A 36 -12.97 3.74 -3.51
N ASN A 37 -12.03 3.87 -4.44
CA ASN A 37 -10.62 3.61 -4.20
C ASN A 37 -10.36 2.24 -3.53
N LYS A 38 -11.03 1.19 -4.03
CA LYS A 38 -10.82 -0.19 -3.56
C LYS A 38 -9.39 -0.70 -3.73
N GLY A 39 -8.59 0.03 -4.51
CA GLY A 39 -7.29 -0.40 -4.97
C GLY A 39 -7.38 -1.52 -5.99
N GLU A 40 -6.26 -1.79 -6.65
CA GLU A 40 -6.11 -2.86 -7.63
C GLU A 40 -4.81 -3.62 -7.37
N ILE A 41 -4.75 -4.90 -7.77
CA ILE A 41 -3.58 -5.75 -7.56
C ILE A 41 -2.54 -5.44 -8.64
N CYS A 42 -1.30 -5.17 -8.22
CA CYS A 42 -0.19 -4.95 -9.14
C CYS A 42 0.10 -6.26 -9.93
N PRO A 43 0.16 -6.22 -11.27
CA PRO A 43 0.37 -7.43 -12.08
C PRO A 43 1.76 -8.06 -11.88
N ASN A 44 2.74 -7.30 -11.35
CA ASN A 44 4.11 -7.77 -11.20
C ASN A 44 4.40 -8.35 -9.81
N CYS A 45 3.91 -7.70 -8.75
CA CYS A 45 4.23 -8.07 -7.36
C CYS A 45 3.02 -8.58 -6.56
N HIS A 46 1.84 -8.67 -7.16
CA HIS A 46 0.61 -9.21 -6.55
C HIS A 46 0.14 -8.52 -5.25
N PHE A 47 0.65 -7.32 -4.96
CA PHE A 47 0.20 -6.50 -3.83
C PHE A 47 -0.87 -5.49 -4.25
N LYS A 48 -1.76 -5.13 -3.31
CA LYS A 48 -2.87 -4.21 -3.55
C LYS A 48 -2.45 -2.75 -3.44
N MET A 49 -2.75 -1.95 -4.46
CA MET A 49 -2.29 -0.57 -4.63
C MET A 49 -3.46 0.42 -4.68
N CYS A 50 -3.34 1.58 -4.01
CA CYS A 50 -4.25 2.71 -4.25
C CYS A 50 -3.95 3.37 -5.61
N LYS A 51 -4.87 4.22 -6.09
CA LYS A 51 -4.72 4.88 -7.39
C LYS A 51 -3.40 5.65 -7.55
N ASN A 52 -2.94 6.30 -6.48
CA ASN A 52 -1.76 7.16 -6.46
C ASN A 52 -0.44 6.38 -6.47
N CYS A 53 -0.45 5.09 -6.14
CA CYS A 53 0.75 4.25 -6.13
C CYS A 53 0.95 3.47 -7.44
N ARG A 54 0.22 3.83 -8.49
CA ARG A 54 0.23 3.19 -9.80
C ARG A 54 0.83 4.12 -10.85
N VAL A 55 1.50 3.52 -11.81
CA VAL A 55 2.13 4.19 -12.96
C VAL A 55 1.58 3.55 -14.22
N ALA A 56 1.11 4.36 -15.17
CA ALA A 56 0.71 3.88 -16.49
C ALA A 56 1.95 3.51 -17.31
N LEU A 57 1.88 2.40 -18.03
CA LEU A 57 2.98 1.94 -18.89
C LEU A 57 2.75 2.38 -20.33
N PHE A 58 3.84 2.64 -21.07
CA PHE A 58 3.78 2.98 -22.50
C PHE A 58 3.17 1.85 -23.34
N SER A 59 3.35 0.60 -22.94
CA SER A 59 2.75 -0.59 -23.55
C SER A 59 1.23 -0.71 -23.31
N GLY A 60 0.63 0.24 -22.59
CA GLY A 60 -0.69 0.10 -22.01
C GLY A 60 -0.67 -0.63 -20.67
N GLY A 61 -1.75 -0.48 -19.91
CA GLY A 61 -1.87 -1.01 -18.55
C GLY A 61 -1.14 -0.17 -17.50
N TRP A 62 -0.91 -0.76 -16.33
CA TRP A 62 -0.29 -0.09 -15.20
C TRP A 62 0.54 -1.05 -14.33
N THR A 63 1.48 -0.52 -13.58
CA THR A 63 2.23 -1.24 -12.53
C THR A 63 2.42 -0.36 -11.30
N CYS A 64 2.82 -0.93 -10.16
CA CYS A 64 3.10 -0.10 -8.98
C CYS A 64 4.41 0.69 -9.13
N ILE A 65 4.51 1.86 -8.48
CA ILE A 65 5.70 2.74 -8.55
C ILE A 65 7.00 1.98 -8.22
N PHE A 66 6.96 1.05 -7.27
CA PHE A 66 8.14 0.26 -6.92
C PHE A 66 8.53 -0.69 -8.05
N CYS A 67 7.59 -1.46 -8.61
CA CYS A 67 7.88 -2.34 -9.74
C CYS A 67 8.38 -1.54 -10.93
N PHE A 68 7.78 -0.38 -11.23
CA PHE A 68 8.24 0.52 -12.28
C PHE A 68 9.71 0.96 -12.10
N LYS A 69 10.11 1.29 -10.87
CA LYS A 69 11.50 1.70 -10.55
C LYS A 69 12.51 0.56 -10.55
N ASN A 70 12.07 -0.69 -10.51
CA ASN A 70 12.91 -1.89 -10.50
C ASN A 70 12.77 -2.70 -11.82
N MET A 71 12.31 -2.05 -12.89
CA MET A 71 12.34 -2.61 -14.25
C MET A 71 13.74 -2.49 -14.86
#